data_AF-V5FFI6-F1
#
_entry.id   AF-V5FFI6-F1
#
_cell.length_a   1.000
_cell.length_b   1.000
_cell.length_c   1.000
_cell.angle_alpha   90.00
_cell.angle_beta   90.00
_cell.angle_gamma   90.00
#
_symmetry.space_group_name_H-M   'P 1'
#
loop_
_entity.id
_entity.type
_entity.pdbx_description
1 polymer ?
#
loop_
_entity_poly.entity_id
_entity_poly.type
_entity_poly.pdbx_seq_one_letter_code
_entity_poly.pdbx_strand_id
1 'polypeptide(L)' 'MEVVIYNCDQECEIERFCLSPYKMDAFLEEIRYENRCELTDNSVLVRLYDAGRLTLSKRLNLTDQLTRLLKSNKTLLA' A
#
# COMPACT_ATOMS: atom_id res chain seq x y z
N MET A 1 -9.37 8.49 2.16
CA MET A 1 -8.21 8.04 2.96
C MET A 1 -7.03 7.89 2.02
N GLU A 2 -5.87 8.36 2.42
CA GLU A 2 -4.64 8.36 1.62
C GLU A 2 -3.81 7.09 1.93
N VAL A 3 -3.23 6.51 0.89
CA VAL A 3 -2.29 5.40 0.96
C VAL A 3 -0.96 5.90 0.41
N VAL A 4 0.12 5.66 1.15
CA VAL A 4 1.48 5.99 0.72
C VAL A 4 2.33 4.73 0.82
N ILE A 5 3.07 4.43 -0.25
CA ILE A 5 3.90 3.24 -0.35
C ILE A 5 5.35 3.67 -0.51
N TYR A 6 6.20 3.13 0.36
CA TYR A 6 7.63 3.37 0.35
C TYR A 6 8.39 2.10 0.02
N ASN A 7 9.51 2.24 -0.68
CA ASN A 7 10.49 1.18 -0.78
C ASN A 7 11.27 1.12 0.54
N CYS A 8 11.32 -0.05 1.19
CA CYS A 8 12.06 -0.20 2.43
C CYS A 8 13.58 -0.05 2.24
N ASP A 9 14.11 -0.39 1.07
CA ASP A 9 15.56 -0.42 0.83
C ASP A 9 16.13 0.93 0.40
N GLN A 10 15.31 1.75 -0.26
CA GLN A 10 15.72 3.05 -0.80
C GLN A 10 15.20 4.24 0.00
N GLU A 11 14.35 4.00 1.01
CA GLU A 11 13.61 5.03 1.76
C GLU A 11 12.83 6.02 0.86
N CYS A 12 12.58 5.65 -0.39
CA CYS A 12 11.90 6.48 -1.38
C CYS A 12 10.39 6.18 -1.41
N GLU A 13 9.58 7.23 -1.51
CA GLU A 13 8.17 7.11 -1.83
C GLU A 13 8.02 6.55 -3.27
N ILE A 14 7.36 5.40 -3.38
CA ILE A 14 7.05 4.76 -4.66
C ILE A 14 5.77 5.36 -5.23
N GLU A 15 4.73 5.45 -4.39
CA GLU A 15 3.40 5.83 -4.84
C GLU A 15 2.53 6.38 -3.71
N ARG A 16 1.62 7.27 -4.08
CA ARG A 16 0.64 7.89 -3.19
C ARG A 16 -0.68 8.05 -3.92
N PHE A 17 -1.77 7.63 -3.28
CA PHE A 17 -3.10 7.70 -3.86
C PHE A 17 -4.18 7.75 -2.80
N CYS A 18 -5.37 8.22 -3.18
CA CYS A 18 -6.53 8.25 -2.32
C CYS A 18 -7.50 7.12 -2.69
N LEU A 19 -7.94 6.37 -1.68
CA LEU A 19 -9.03 5.41 -1.82
C LEU A 19 -10.31 5.97 -1.21
N SER A 20 -11.45 5.63 -1.85
CA SER A 20 -12.77 5.77 -1.23
C SER A 20 -12.91 4.81 -0.05
N PRO A 21 -13.81 5.06 0.91
CA PRO A 21 -13.97 4.20 2.08
C PRO A 21 -14.17 2.72 1.73
N TYR A 22 -15.04 2.43 0.76
CA TYR A 22 -15.29 1.06 0.31
C TYR A 22 -14.05 0.36 -0.27
N LYS A 23 -13.24 1.08 -1.07
CA LYS A 23 -11.99 0.53 -1.61
C LYS A 23 -10.92 0.37 -0.54
N MET A 24 -10.96 1.20 0.51
CA MET A 24 -10.04 1.10 1.63
C MET A 24 -10.27 -0.17 2.42
N ASP A 25 -11.53 -0.55 2.68
CA ASP A 25 -11.84 -1.79 3.40
C ASP A 25 -11.32 -3.01 2.64
N ALA A 26 -11.55 -3.07 1.32
CA ALA A 26 -11.01 -4.13 0.47
C ALA A 26 -9.46 -4.15 0.49
N PHE A 27 -8.82 -2.98 0.40
CA PHE A 27 -7.36 -2.87 0.48
C PHE A 27 -6.83 -3.36 1.83
N LEU A 28 -7.47 -2.98 2.93
CA LEU A 28 -7.14 -3.40 4.28
C LEU A 28 -7.26 -4.91 4.46
N GLU A 29 -8.31 -5.53 3.92
CA GLU A 29 -8.47 -6.97 3.93
C GLU A 29 -7.36 -7.70 3.17
N GLU A 30 -6.99 -7.21 1.98
CA GLU A 30 -5.90 -7.82 1.21
C GLU A 30 -4.56 -7.74 1.94
N ILE A 31 -4.21 -6.58 2.48
CA ILE A 31 -2.95 -6.43 3.23
C ILE A 31 -2.98 -7.13 4.59
N ARG A 32 -4.16 -7.51 5.13
CA ARG A 32 -4.28 -8.15 6.45
C ARG A 32 -3.62 -9.53 6.47
N TYR A 33 -3.79 -10.31 5.41
CA TYR A 33 -3.31 -11.69 5.32
C TYR A 33 -1.84 -11.81 4.90
N GLU A 34 -1.28 -10.77 4.29
CA GLU A 34 0.16 -10.71 4.00
C GLU A 34 0.94 -10.41 5.29
N ASN A 35 1.40 -11.46 5.96
CA ASN A 35 2.21 -11.36 7.19
C ASN A 35 3.58 -12.05 7.08
N ARG A 36 3.98 -12.49 5.87
CA ARG A 36 5.26 -13.17 5.67
C ARG A 36 6.32 -12.21 5.18
N CYS A 37 6.98 -11.54 6.12
CA CYS A 37 8.30 -10.92 5.90
C CYS A 37 9.36 -12.03 5.83
N GLU A 38 9.26 -12.93 4.85
CA GLU A 38 10.35 -13.86 4.54
C GLU A 38 11.30 -13.11 3.58
N LEU A 39 12.33 -12.47 4.15
CA LEU A 39 13.62 -12.09 3.52
C LEU A 39 13.61 -12.04 1.98
N THR A 40 12.86 -11.11 1.39
CA THR A 40 12.79 -10.95 -0.06
C THR A 40 13.05 -9.49 -0.41
N ASP A 41 13.86 -9.27 -1.43
CA ASP A 41 14.40 -7.97 -1.89
C ASP A 41 13.33 -6.96 -2.37
N ASN A 42 12.04 -7.24 -2.17
CA ASN A 42 10.91 -6.42 -2.63
C ASN A 42 9.99 -6.02 -1.48
N SER A 43 10.56 -5.73 -0.31
CA SER A 43 9.77 -5.28 0.84
C SER A 43 9.35 -3.81 0.68
N VAL A 44 8.06 -3.55 0.88
CA VAL A 44 7.48 -2.21 0.83
C VAL A 44 6.83 -1.86 2.15
N LEU A 45 6.87 -0.57 2.49
CA LEU A 45 6.20 -0.01 3.65
C LEU A 45 4.96 0.74 3.18
N VAL A 46 3.79 0.24 3.58
CA VAL A 46 2.50 0.89 3.32
C VAL A 46 2.09 1.70 4.54
N ARG A 47 1.78 2.97 4.34
CA ARG A 47 1.23 3.89 5.34
C ARG A 47 -0.14 4.36 4.90
N LEU A 48 -1.10 4.32 5.82
CA LEU A 48 -2.45 4.84 5.62
C LEU A 48 -2.64 6.11 6.43
N TYR A 49 -3.16 7.14 5.78
CA TYR A 49 -3.48 8.41 6.41
C TYR A 49 -4.98 8.68 6.29
N ASP A 50 -5.60 9.00 7.42
CA ASP A 50 -6.96 9.52 7.46
C ASP A 50 -6.94 10.95 7.97
N ALA A 51 -7.50 11.88 7.20
CA ALA A 51 -7.42 13.32 7.44
C ALA A 51 -6.00 13.83 7.79
N GLY A 52 -4.96 13.28 7.14
CA GLY A 52 -3.56 13.62 7.38
C GLY A 52 -2.93 12.99 8.62
N ARG A 53 -3.66 12.16 9.37
CA ARG A 53 -3.15 11.41 10.52
C ARG A 53 -2.81 9.99 10.09
N LEU A 54 -1.61 9.52 10.45
CA LEU A 54 -1.21 8.14 10.21
C LEU A 54 -2.08 7.19 11.05
N THR A 55 -2.82 6.30 10.40
CA THR A 55 -3.70 5.31 11.06
C THR A 55 -3.13 3.89 11.01
N LEU A 56 -2.34 3.57 9.98
CA LEU A 56 -1.72 2.26 9.83
C LEU A 56 -0.35 2.40 9.16
N SER A 57 0.60 1.59 9.61
CA SER A 57 1.93 1.48 9.01
C SER A 57 2.33 0.01 9.02
N LYS A 58 2.40 -0.62 7.84
CA LYS A 58 2.67 -2.05 7.71
C LYS A 58 3.73 -2.30 6.65
N ARG A 59 4.72 -3.13 6.99
CA ARG A 59 5.67 -3.68 6.01
C ARG A 59 5.08 -4.96 5.44
N LEU A 60 5.13 -5.08 4.12
CA LEU A 60 4.65 -6.22 3.37
C LEU A 60 5.49 -6.39 2.11
N ASN A 61 5.42 -7.56 1.50
CA ASN A 61 6.13 -7.81 0.25
C ASN A 61 5.28 -7.30 -0.90
N LEU A 62 5.90 -6.64 -1.88
CA LEU A 62 5.20 -6.20 -3.07
C LEU A 62 4.79 -7.44 -3.90
N THR A 63 3.55 -7.88 -3.74
CA THR A 63 3.00 -8.99 -4.53
C THR A 63 2.44 -8.52 -5.87
N ASP A 64 2.31 -9.43 -6.82
CA ASP A 64 1.66 -9.14 -8.12
C ASP A 64 0.22 -8.67 -7.95
N GLN A 65 -0.50 -9.15 -6.92
CA GLN A 65 -1.85 -8.70 -6.61
C GLN A 65 -1.87 -7.25 -6.13
N LEU A 66 -1.00 -6.89 -5.18
CA LEU A 66 -0.86 -5.51 -4.72
C LEU A 66 -0.46 -4.61 -5.90
N THR A 67 0.50 -5.03 -6.72
CA THR A 67 0.94 -4.30 -7.91
C THR A 67 -0.21 -4.08 -8.90
N ARG A 68 -1.09 -5.06 -9.10
CA ARG A 68 -2.27 -4.92 -9.96
C ARG A 68 -3.30 -3.96 -9.38
N LEU A 69 -3.53 -3.98 -8.07
CA LEU A 69 -4.38 -3.00 -7.39
C LEU A 69 -3.82 -1.58 -7.51
N LEU A 70 -2.51 -1.41 -7.38
CA LEU A 70 -1.86 -0.12 -7.56
C LEU A 70 -2.05 0.40 -8.98
N LYS A 71 -1.77 -0.45 -9.99
CA LYS A 71 -1.96 -0.11 -11.40
C LYS A 71 -3.42 0.21 -11.75
N SER A 72 -4.38 -0.53 -11.21
CA SER A 72 -5.81 -0.30 -11.50
C SER A 72 -6.33 0.99 -10.87
N ASN A 73 -5.79 1.41 -9.73
CA ASN A 73 -6.10 2.71 -9.14
C ASN A 73 -5.35 3.85 -9.83
N LYS A 74 -4.17 3.61 -10.41
CA LYS A 74 -3.45 4.59 -11.24
C LYS A 74 -4.19 4.96 -12.52
N THR A 75 -4.88 4.01 -13.14
CA THR A 75 -5.71 4.25 -14.33
C THR A 75 -6.97 5.08 -14.08
N LEU A 76 -7.34 5.33 -12.82
CA LEU A 76 -8.46 6.20 -12.45
C LEU A 76 -8.07 7.67 -12.21
N LEU A 77 -6.79 8.01 -12.39
CA LEU A 77 -6.25 9.38 -12.23
C LEU A 77 -5.79 10.00 -13.57
N ALA A 78 -6.16 9.40 -14.71
CA ALA A 78 -5.91 9.95 -16.05
C ALA A 78 -7.12 10.71 -16.59
#